data_AF-A0A1M5BBL0-F1
#
_entry.id   AF-A0A1M5BBL0-F1
#
_cell.length_a   1.000
_cell.length_b   1.000
_cell.length_c   1.000
_cell.angle_alpha   90.00
_cell.angle_beta   90.00
_cell.angle_gamma   90.00
#
_symmetry.space_group_name_H-M   'P 1'
#
loop_
_entity.id
_entity.type
_entity.pdbx_description
1 polymer ?
#
loop_
_entity_poly.entity_id
_entity_poly.type
_entity_poly.pdbx_seq_one_letter_code
_entity_poly.pdbx_strand_id
1 'polypeptide(L)'
;MIDKDVCIMDLDPYTWRNLGEVLKLGNDMRRNFYILCDDDGTIISTYDTEGEVIVIDEKVQDPKSYAEIFIKENPGIQRIFILRKSALIEFNRHMQEHSYEDMDVDEYVEYAVQQFNNTAGIYVYPKIDVPPVIKLLKKYIQNLTDDAYVAICIFNGENLYFSIIIGKKNGKIKFVSTLDYLENKGIKDVKQKDQEKVLNAMKDVFGTNISLKFMTVDELETKVFNA
;
A
#
# COMPACT_ATOMS: atom_id res chain seq x y z
N MET A 1 1.20 12.98 4.95
CA MET A 1 1.57 12.09 6.07
C MET A 1 0.79 12.57 7.29
N ILE A 2 -0.29 11.88 7.68
CA ILE A 2 -1.28 12.41 8.63
C ILE A 2 -0.74 12.45 10.08
N ASP A 3 0.28 11.67 10.42
CA ASP A 3 1.05 11.85 11.64
C ASP A 3 2.41 11.14 11.46
N LYS A 4 3.45 11.61 12.15
CA LYS A 4 4.75 10.91 12.22
C LYS A 4 4.64 9.59 12.99
N ASP A 5 3.61 9.45 13.83
CA ASP A 5 3.36 8.29 14.68
C ASP A 5 2.24 7.39 14.13
N VAL A 6 1.65 7.74 12.97
CA VAL A 6 0.60 6.97 12.31
C VAL A 6 1.08 6.58 10.91
N CYS A 7 1.56 5.34 10.79
CA CYS A 7 1.78 4.72 9.48
C CYS A 7 0.41 4.30 8.93
N ILE A 8 -0.12 5.07 7.98
CA ILE A 8 -1.27 4.61 7.21
C ILE A 8 -0.78 3.45 6.37
N MET A 9 -1.31 2.27 6.66
CA MET A 9 -1.06 1.10 5.84
C MET A 9 -1.65 1.37 4.46
N ASP A 10 -0.78 1.48 3.46
CA ASP A 10 -1.21 1.62 2.08
C ASP A 10 -1.73 0.27 1.59
N LEU A 11 -3.05 0.07 1.75
CA LEU A 11 -3.78 -1.13 1.36
C LEU A 11 -4.11 -1.15 -0.14
N ASP A 12 -3.76 -0.09 -0.88
CA ASP A 12 -3.99 -0.02 -2.31
C ASP A 12 -2.71 -0.42 -3.09
N PRO A 13 -2.58 -1.66 -3.56
CA PRO A 13 -1.44 -2.05 -4.41
C PRO A 13 -1.33 -1.22 -5.68
N TYR A 14 -2.36 -0.48 -6.12
CA TYR A 14 -2.23 0.43 -7.26
C TYR A 14 -1.34 1.64 -6.94
N THR A 15 -1.24 2.06 -5.67
CA THR A 15 -0.36 3.16 -5.24
C THR A 15 1.04 2.67 -4.88
N TRP A 16 1.29 1.36 -4.83
CA TRP A 16 2.63 0.79 -4.69
C TRP A 16 3.42 1.04 -5.99
N ARG A 17 4.63 1.61 -5.86
CA ARG A 17 5.45 2.11 -6.98
C ARG A 17 5.39 1.23 -8.24
N ASN A 18 4.60 1.65 -9.23
CA ASN A 18 4.41 1.02 -10.55
C ASN A 18 3.85 -0.42 -10.57
N LEU A 19 3.29 -0.93 -9.47
CA LEU A 19 2.71 -2.28 -9.43
C LEU A 19 1.52 -2.44 -10.39
N GLY A 20 0.70 -1.40 -10.54
CA GLY A 20 -0.41 -1.37 -11.49
C GLY A 20 0.04 -1.54 -12.96
N GLU A 21 1.13 -0.86 -13.35
CA GLU A 21 1.73 -0.99 -14.68
C GLU A 21 2.37 -2.38 -14.88
N VAL A 22 3.15 -2.84 -13.89
CA VAL A 22 3.81 -4.16 -13.86
C VAL A 22 2.81 -5.31 -14.02
N LEU A 23 1.62 -5.19 -13.43
CA LEU A 23 0.58 -6.21 -13.49
C LEU A 23 -0.46 -5.95 -14.59
N LYS A 24 -0.27 -4.91 -15.42
CA LYS A 24 -1.22 -4.49 -16.48
C LYS A 24 -2.64 -4.29 -15.94
N LEU A 25 -2.77 -3.79 -14.71
CA LEU A 25 -4.05 -3.58 -14.04
C LEU A 25 -4.78 -2.30 -14.52
N GLY A 26 -4.26 -1.65 -15.57
CA GLY A 26 -4.76 -0.39 -16.13
C GLY A 26 -3.91 0.81 -15.71
N ASN A 27 -3.85 1.82 -16.58
CA ASN A 27 -3.08 3.06 -16.37
C ASN A 27 -4.01 4.25 -16.07
N ASP A 28 -5.07 4.01 -15.29
CA ASP A 28 -5.85 5.13 -14.80
C ASP A 28 -5.06 5.75 -13.67
N MET A 29 -4.54 6.97 -13.88
CA MET A 29 -4.11 7.86 -12.81
C MET A 29 -5.31 8.16 -11.91
N ARG A 30 -5.59 7.21 -11.02
CA ARG A 30 -6.71 7.24 -10.08
C ARG A 30 -6.29 8.11 -8.91
N ARG A 31 -6.69 9.37 -8.92
CA ARG A 31 -6.45 10.25 -7.77
C ARG A 31 -7.42 9.91 -6.66
N ASN A 32 -6.89 9.57 -5.49
CA ASN A 32 -7.69 9.48 -4.27
C ASN A 32 -7.63 10.83 -3.55
N PHE A 33 -8.75 11.29 -3.04
CA PHE A 33 -8.84 12.52 -2.27
C PHE A 33 -9.15 12.22 -0.81
N TYR A 34 -8.46 12.88 0.11
CA TYR A 34 -8.56 12.68 1.54
C TYR A 34 -9.00 13.96 2.21
N ILE A 35 -10.00 13.86 3.07
CA ILE A 35 -10.51 14.92 3.92
C ILE A 35 -10.45 14.43 5.35
N LEU A 36 -9.60 15.08 6.16
CA LEU A 36 -9.59 14.89 7.60
C LEU A 36 -10.51 15.94 8.22
N CYS A 37 -11.46 15.49 9.02
CA CYS A 37 -12.39 16.33 9.75
C CYS A 37 -12.27 16.09 11.25
N ASP A 38 -12.59 17.12 12.03
CA ASP A 38 -12.97 16.95 13.43
C ASP A 38 -14.33 16.22 13.52
N ASP A 39 -14.63 15.76 14.72
CA ASP A 39 -15.81 14.94 15.01
C ASP A 39 -17.12 15.67 14.70
N ASP A 40 -17.11 17.00 14.74
CA ASP A 40 -18.29 17.82 14.53
C ASP A 40 -18.62 18.06 13.05
N GLY A 41 -17.73 17.74 12.11
CA GLY A 41 -17.90 18.13 10.71
C GLY A 41 -16.73 18.92 10.12
N THR A 42 -16.00 19.65 10.95
CA THR A 42 -15.10 20.72 10.51
C THR A 42 -13.88 20.16 9.80
N ILE A 43 -13.61 20.60 8.57
CA ILE A 43 -12.43 20.16 7.81
C ILE A 43 -11.19 20.72 8.48
N ILE A 44 -10.26 19.83 8.85
CA ILE A 44 -8.95 20.16 9.42
C ILE A 44 -7.93 20.28 8.29
N SER A 45 -7.96 19.34 7.36
CA SER A 45 -7.02 19.28 6.24
C SER A 45 -7.56 18.43 5.11
N THR A 46 -7.12 18.71 3.90
CA THR A 46 -7.35 17.86 2.74
C THR A 46 -6.04 17.61 2.01
N TYR A 47 -5.97 16.52 1.25
CA TYR A 47 -4.91 16.30 0.27
C TYR A 47 -5.35 15.26 -0.76
N ASP A 48 -4.72 15.28 -1.94
CA ASP A 48 -4.83 14.20 -2.91
C ASP A 48 -3.60 13.26 -2.88
N THR A 49 -3.63 12.18 -3.65
CA THR A 49 -2.51 11.23 -3.77
C THR A 49 -1.20 11.84 -4.30
N GLU A 50 -1.24 13.04 -4.87
CA GLU A 50 -0.04 13.78 -5.30
C GLU A 50 0.49 14.71 -4.20
N GLY A 51 -0.21 14.79 -3.07
CA GLY A 51 0.16 15.62 -1.94
C GLY A 51 -0.30 17.07 -2.08
N GLU A 52 -1.16 17.38 -3.05
CA GLU A 52 -1.71 18.72 -3.23
C GLU A 52 -2.77 18.99 -2.17
N VAL A 53 -2.59 20.08 -1.40
CA VAL A 53 -3.57 20.54 -0.41
C VAL A 53 -4.63 21.37 -1.12
N ILE A 54 -5.90 20.96 -1.02
CA ILE A 54 -7.02 21.66 -1.65
C ILE A 54 -7.85 22.37 -0.58
N VAL A 55 -7.80 23.70 -0.55
CA VAL A 55 -8.58 24.46 0.44
C VAL A 55 -10.06 24.34 0.13
N ILE A 56 -10.82 23.77 1.06
CA ILE A 56 -12.28 23.68 1.02
C ILE A 56 -12.79 24.26 2.34
N ASP A 57 -13.46 25.41 2.28
CA ASP A 57 -13.96 26.12 3.46
C ASP A 57 -15.35 25.61 3.91
N GLU A 58 -15.57 24.30 3.88
CA GLU A 58 -16.86 23.70 4.18
C GLU A 58 -16.82 22.72 5.35
N LYS A 59 -17.95 22.58 6.03
CA LYS A 59 -18.17 21.60 7.09
C LYS A 59 -18.87 20.38 6.50
N VAL A 60 -18.29 19.19 6.64
CA VAL A 60 -18.90 17.95 6.13
C VAL A 60 -19.94 17.43 7.13
N GLN A 61 -21.21 17.75 6.89
CA GLN A 61 -22.34 17.26 7.69
C GLN A 61 -22.84 15.89 7.21
N ASP A 62 -23.01 15.73 5.89
CA ASP A 62 -23.37 14.47 5.25
C ASP A 62 -22.21 14.00 4.35
N PRO A 63 -21.35 13.07 4.84
CA PRO A 63 -20.23 12.55 4.08
C PRO A 63 -20.63 11.92 2.74
N LYS A 64 -21.81 11.31 2.65
CA LYS A 64 -22.25 10.64 1.42
C LYS A 64 -22.61 11.68 0.36
N SER A 65 -23.50 12.61 0.69
CA SER A 65 -23.90 13.64 -0.26
C SER A 65 -22.71 14.52 -0.68
N TYR A 66 -21.82 14.83 0.27
CA TYR A 66 -20.60 15.56 -0.02
C TYR A 66 -19.72 14.82 -1.03
N ALA A 67 -19.46 13.54 -0.81
CA ALA A 67 -18.65 12.71 -1.69
C ALA A 67 -19.22 12.60 -3.12
N GLU A 68 -20.53 12.40 -3.24
CA GLU A 68 -21.21 12.27 -4.53
C GLU A 68 -21.12 13.57 -5.36
N ILE A 69 -21.29 14.73 -4.71
CA ILE A 69 -21.14 16.04 -5.35
C ILE A 69 -19.68 16.25 -5.78
N PHE A 70 -18.74 16.00 -4.87
CA PHE A 70 -17.32 16.25 -5.11
C PHE A 70 -16.77 15.41 -6.27
N ILE A 71 -17.10 14.11 -6.35
CA ILE A 71 -16.67 13.25 -7.47
C ILE A 71 -17.27 13.74 -8.79
N LYS A 72 -18.54 14.18 -8.78
CA LYS A 72 -19.20 14.70 -9.98
C LYS A 72 -18.53 15.97 -10.50
N GLU A 73 -18.06 16.83 -9.60
CA GLU A 73 -17.37 18.08 -9.93
C GLU A 73 -15.89 17.85 -10.32
N ASN A 74 -15.30 16.71 -9.92
CA ASN A 74 -13.90 16.38 -10.12
C ASN A 74 -13.73 15.00 -10.79
N PRO A 75 -13.97 14.88 -12.12
CA PRO A 75 -14.01 13.60 -12.83
C PRO A 75 -12.68 12.81 -12.87
N GLY A 76 -11.57 13.41 -12.42
CA GLY A 76 -10.28 12.71 -12.26
C GLY A 76 -10.11 12.01 -10.91
N ILE A 77 -11.05 12.19 -9.98
CA ILE A 77 -10.99 11.61 -8.64
C ILE A 77 -11.71 10.28 -8.65
N GLN A 78 -10.97 9.21 -8.39
CA GLN A 78 -11.53 7.87 -8.34
C GLN A 78 -12.33 7.65 -7.06
N ARG A 79 -11.80 8.14 -5.94
CA ARG A 79 -12.32 7.87 -4.60
C ARG A 79 -12.07 9.03 -3.67
N ILE A 80 -13.02 9.26 -2.79
CA ILE A 80 -12.91 10.23 -1.70
C ILE A 80 -12.99 9.50 -0.35
N PHE A 81 -12.09 9.90 0.54
CA PHE A 81 -11.98 9.46 1.91
C PHE A 81 -12.35 10.64 2.80
N ILE A 82 -13.38 10.48 3.62
CA ILE A 82 -13.80 11.46 4.61
C ILE A 82 -13.61 10.81 5.98
N LEU A 83 -12.65 11.33 6.73
CA LEU A 83 -12.12 10.70 7.94
C LEU A 83 -12.38 11.60 9.14
N ARG A 84 -13.16 11.13 10.11
CA ARG A 84 -13.22 11.74 11.44
C ARG A 84 -11.93 11.41 12.18
N LYS A 85 -11.32 12.42 12.79
CA LYS A 85 -10.04 12.26 13.50
C LYS A 85 -10.11 11.22 14.62
N SER A 86 -11.15 11.23 15.45
CA SER A 86 -11.31 10.25 16.53
C SER A 86 -11.43 8.81 15.99
N ALA A 87 -12.26 8.63 14.96
CA ALA A 87 -12.47 7.33 14.32
C ALA A 87 -11.20 6.78 13.66
N LEU A 88 -10.41 7.65 13.02
CA LEU A 88 -9.12 7.25 12.44
C LEU A 88 -8.12 6.80 13.52
N ILE A 89 -8.06 7.51 14.65
CA ILE A 89 -7.21 7.11 15.79
C ILE A 89 -7.68 5.76 16.34
N GLU A 90 -8.98 5.59 16.56
CA GLU A 90 -9.55 4.36 17.09
C GLU A 90 -9.31 3.17 16.16
N PHE A 91 -9.53 3.35 14.86
CA PHE A 91 -9.22 2.34 13.85
C PHE A 91 -7.75 1.93 13.92
N ASN A 92 -6.81 2.89 13.92
CA ASN A 92 -5.39 2.59 13.98
C ASN A 92 -5.01 1.85 15.27
N ARG A 93 -5.58 2.25 16.41
CA ARG A 93 -5.36 1.57 17.69
C ARG A 93 -5.89 0.14 17.66
N HIS A 94 -7.11 -0.06 17.17
CA HIS A 94 -7.72 -1.39 17.04
C HIS A 94 -6.87 -2.32 16.18
N MET A 95 -6.38 -1.81 15.05
CA MET A 95 -5.49 -2.53 14.13
C MET A 95 -4.08 -2.78 14.69
N GLN A 96 -3.71 -2.20 15.83
CA GLN A 96 -2.44 -2.46 16.51
C GLN A 96 -2.60 -3.35 17.75
N GLU A 97 -3.76 -3.34 18.40
CA GLU A 97 -4.02 -4.05 19.67
C GLU A 97 -4.35 -5.54 19.48
N HIS A 98 -4.87 -5.94 18.32
CA HIS A 98 -5.27 -7.33 18.07
C HIS A 98 -4.10 -8.17 17.54
N SER A 99 -3.98 -9.39 18.06
CA SER A 99 -3.10 -10.40 17.49
C SER A 99 -3.69 -10.90 16.16
N TYR A 100 -3.12 -10.42 15.06
CA TYR A 100 -3.36 -10.95 13.71
C TYR A 100 -2.31 -12.01 13.34
N GLU A 101 -1.61 -12.55 14.35
CA GLU A 101 -0.48 -13.47 14.15
C GLU A 101 -0.86 -14.74 13.40
N ASP A 102 -2.14 -15.11 13.42
CA ASP A 102 -2.65 -16.27 12.69
C ASP A 102 -3.08 -15.96 11.25
N MET A 103 -3.40 -14.71 10.90
CA MET A 103 -3.89 -14.37 9.56
C MET A 103 -2.75 -14.38 8.52
N ASP A 104 -3.02 -14.88 7.31
CA ASP A 104 -2.14 -14.55 6.18
C ASP A 104 -2.36 -13.09 5.72
N VAL A 105 -1.48 -12.56 4.86
CA VAL A 105 -1.58 -11.16 4.41
C VAL A 105 -2.86 -10.90 3.60
N ASP A 106 -3.38 -11.86 2.83
CA ASP A 106 -4.65 -11.68 2.10
C ASP A 106 -5.80 -11.52 3.11
N GLU A 107 -5.89 -12.44 4.09
CA GLU A 107 -6.87 -12.44 5.17
C GLU A 107 -6.80 -11.16 6.00
N TYR A 108 -5.58 -10.70 6.32
CA TYR A 108 -5.37 -9.49 7.08
C TYR A 108 -5.76 -8.23 6.29
N VAL A 109 -5.43 -8.14 4.99
CA VAL A 109 -5.84 -7.02 4.14
C VAL A 109 -7.35 -7.00 3.96
N GLU A 110 -7.97 -8.16 3.70
CA GLU A 110 -9.44 -8.30 3.63
C GLU A 110 -10.09 -7.83 4.92
N TYR A 111 -9.58 -8.29 6.07
CA TYR A 111 -10.05 -7.88 7.38
C TYR A 111 -9.89 -6.37 7.60
N ALA A 112 -8.71 -5.81 7.32
CA ALA A 112 -8.42 -4.39 7.50
C ALA A 112 -9.34 -3.51 6.63
N VAL A 113 -9.56 -3.87 5.36
CA VAL A 113 -10.48 -3.18 4.47
C VAL A 113 -11.92 -3.26 4.98
N GLN A 114 -12.36 -4.42 5.47
CA GLN A 114 -13.69 -4.57 6.06
C GLN A 114 -13.85 -3.70 7.32
N GLN A 115 -12.86 -3.70 8.22
CA GLN A 115 -12.89 -2.85 9.41
C GLN A 115 -12.92 -1.37 9.01
N PHE A 116 -12.09 -0.96 8.05
CA PHE A 116 -12.02 0.43 7.60
C PHE A 116 -13.35 0.89 6.97
N ASN A 117 -13.94 0.06 6.11
CA ASN A 117 -15.23 0.33 5.47
C ASN A 117 -16.40 0.35 6.48
N ASN A 118 -16.29 -0.31 7.62
CA ASN A 118 -17.37 -0.42 8.61
C ASN A 118 -17.17 0.47 9.85
N THR A 119 -16.03 1.16 9.97
CA THR A 119 -15.75 2.05 11.10
C THR A 119 -16.61 3.31 11.01
N ALA A 120 -17.44 3.54 12.03
CA ALA A 120 -18.24 4.76 12.12
C ALA A 120 -17.31 5.99 12.18
N GLY A 121 -17.57 7.01 11.35
CA GLY A 121 -16.68 8.16 11.21
C GLY A 121 -15.60 8.00 10.13
N ILE A 122 -15.46 6.82 9.51
CA ILE A 122 -14.64 6.62 8.31
C ILE A 122 -15.57 6.36 7.13
N TYR A 123 -15.52 7.24 6.14
CA TYR A 123 -16.37 7.15 4.96
C TYR A 123 -15.52 7.13 3.70
N VAL A 124 -15.82 6.18 2.82
CA VAL A 124 -15.08 5.97 1.58
C VAL A 124 -16.07 5.77 0.44
N TYR A 125 -15.92 6.57 -0.61
CA TYR A 125 -16.82 6.57 -1.76
C TYR A 125 -16.03 6.61 -3.07
N PRO A 126 -16.23 5.63 -3.98
CA PRO A 126 -16.87 4.34 -3.73
C PRO A 126 -16.08 3.54 -2.69
N LYS A 127 -16.72 2.54 -2.06
CA LYS A 127 -16.06 1.69 -1.06
C LYS A 127 -14.78 1.06 -1.61
N ILE A 128 -13.86 0.72 -0.71
CA ILE A 128 -12.64 0.02 -1.08
C ILE A 128 -13.02 -1.42 -1.42
N ASP A 129 -12.73 -1.83 -2.65
CA ASP A 129 -12.72 -3.24 -3.03
C ASP A 129 -11.38 -3.83 -2.61
N VAL A 130 -11.36 -5.06 -2.11
CA VAL A 130 -10.10 -5.76 -1.80
C VAL A 130 -9.47 -6.18 -3.12
N PRO A 131 -8.33 -5.60 -3.54
CA PRO A 131 -7.62 -6.13 -4.68
C PRO A 131 -6.96 -7.47 -4.29
N PRO A 132 -6.95 -8.48 -5.16
CA PRO A 132 -6.31 -9.76 -4.87
C PRO A 132 -4.78 -9.64 -4.99
N VAL A 133 -4.15 -8.86 -4.12
CA VAL A 133 -2.74 -8.44 -4.17
C VAL A 133 -1.81 -9.66 -4.23
N ILE A 134 -2.03 -10.62 -3.33
CA ILE A 134 -1.15 -11.79 -3.22
C ILE A 134 -1.48 -12.82 -4.30
N LYS A 135 -2.74 -12.98 -4.77
CA LYS A 135 -3.09 -14.02 -5.76
C LYS A 135 -2.21 -13.96 -7.00
N LEU A 136 -1.86 -12.77 -7.47
CA LEU A 136 -0.98 -12.57 -8.63
C LEU A 136 0.50 -12.90 -8.33
N LEU A 137 0.91 -12.76 -7.07
CA LEU A 137 2.26 -13.03 -6.61
C LEU A 137 2.45 -14.47 -6.10
N LYS A 138 1.36 -15.24 -5.84
CA LYS A 138 1.39 -16.62 -5.29
C LYS A 138 2.38 -17.52 -6.02
N LYS A 139 2.51 -17.41 -7.35
CA LYS A 139 3.46 -18.24 -8.13
C LYS A 139 4.93 -18.03 -7.76
N TYR A 140 5.31 -16.86 -7.27
CA TYR A 140 6.68 -16.57 -6.82
C TYR A 140 6.94 -16.97 -5.37
N ILE A 141 5.88 -17.24 -4.62
CA ILE A 141 5.91 -17.40 -3.16
C ILE A 141 5.68 -18.85 -2.75
N GLN A 142 4.97 -19.64 -3.58
CA GLN A 142 4.68 -21.06 -3.32
C GLN A 142 5.96 -21.87 -3.03
N ASN A 143 7.07 -21.53 -3.68
CA ASN A 143 8.35 -22.23 -3.53
C ASN A 143 9.26 -21.66 -2.43
N LEU A 144 8.85 -20.62 -1.70
CA LEU A 144 9.61 -20.17 -0.53
C LEU A 144 9.55 -21.22 0.56
N THR A 145 10.73 -21.55 1.10
CA THR A 145 10.84 -22.26 2.36
C THR A 145 10.19 -21.46 3.48
N ASP A 146 9.81 -22.15 4.54
CA ASP A 146 9.28 -21.47 5.72
C ASP A 146 10.38 -20.64 6.42
N ASP A 147 9.97 -19.62 7.16
CA ASP A 147 10.85 -18.64 7.81
C ASP A 147 11.84 -17.94 6.86
N ALA A 148 11.40 -17.71 5.62
CA ALA A 148 12.22 -17.10 4.57
C ALA A 148 11.58 -15.85 4.00
N TYR A 149 12.45 -14.96 3.52
CA TYR A 149 12.08 -13.73 2.83
C TYR A 149 12.50 -13.80 1.37
N VAL A 150 11.67 -13.26 0.47
CA VAL A 150 12.08 -12.96 -0.90
C VAL A 150 11.94 -11.46 -1.13
N ALA A 151 12.94 -10.85 -1.77
CA ALA A 151 12.80 -9.55 -2.38
C ALA A 151 12.89 -9.67 -3.90
N ILE A 152 11.96 -9.04 -4.59
CA ILE A 152 11.91 -8.93 -6.04
C ILE A 152 12.04 -7.45 -6.38
N CYS A 153 13.06 -7.12 -7.17
CA CYS A 153 13.37 -5.77 -7.59
C CYS A 153 13.38 -5.75 -9.13
N ILE A 154 12.52 -4.94 -9.71
CA ILE A 154 12.38 -4.77 -11.16
C ILE A 154 12.99 -3.43 -11.53
N PHE A 155 13.87 -3.44 -12.52
CA PHE A 155 14.58 -2.26 -13.01
C PHE A 155 14.16 -1.90 -14.43
N ASN A 156 14.00 -0.60 -14.68
CA ASN A 156 13.89 -0.04 -16.03
C ASN A 156 15.19 0.71 -16.32
N GLY A 157 16.05 0.10 -17.14
CA GLY A 157 17.46 0.47 -17.21
C GLY A 157 18.13 0.31 -15.83
N GLU A 158 18.85 1.35 -15.39
CA GLU A 158 19.54 1.33 -14.08
C GLU A 158 18.63 1.66 -12.89
N ASN A 159 17.42 2.16 -13.13
CA ASN A 159 16.57 2.71 -12.06
C ASN A 159 15.60 1.66 -11.54
N LEU A 160 15.46 1.57 -10.22
CA LEU A 160 14.44 0.75 -9.59
C LEU A 160 13.05 1.23 -10.04
N TYR A 161 12.35 0.34 -10.73
CA TYR A 161 11.03 0.60 -11.27
C TYR A 161 9.94 0.06 -10.33
N PHE A 162 10.12 -1.14 -9.76
CA PHE A 162 9.22 -1.72 -8.77
C PHE A 162 10.01 -2.57 -7.77
N SER A 163 9.55 -2.65 -6.53
CA SER A 163 10.10 -3.59 -5.56
C SER A 163 9.03 -4.14 -4.64
N ILE A 164 9.19 -5.40 -4.25
CA ILE A 164 8.38 -6.04 -3.23
C ILE A 164 9.22 -7.01 -2.42
N ILE A 165 8.91 -7.08 -1.14
CA ILE A 165 9.51 -7.97 -0.14
C ILE A 165 8.39 -8.77 0.44
N ILE A 166 8.57 -10.08 0.53
CA ILE A 166 7.55 -11.02 0.98
C ILE A 166 8.20 -11.98 1.98
N GLY A 167 7.64 -12.06 3.18
CA GLY A 167 8.07 -12.98 4.23
C GLY A 167 7.05 -14.10 4.46
N LYS A 168 7.54 -15.34 4.49
CA LYS A 168 6.75 -16.53 4.79
C LYS A 168 7.14 -17.10 6.14
N LYS A 169 6.14 -17.42 6.97
CA LYS A 169 6.31 -18.01 8.30
C LYS A 169 5.11 -18.90 8.63
N ASN A 170 5.37 -20.10 9.17
CA ASN A 170 4.38 -21.13 9.45
C ASN A 170 3.47 -21.45 8.25
N GLY A 171 4.04 -21.52 7.05
CA GLY A 171 3.33 -21.80 5.80
C GLY A 171 2.49 -20.63 5.26
N LYS A 172 2.43 -19.50 5.97
CA LYS A 172 1.62 -18.33 5.64
C LYS A 172 2.50 -17.15 5.24
N ILE A 173 1.96 -16.27 4.40
CA ILE A 173 2.62 -15.00 4.08
C ILE A 173 2.29 -14.06 5.23
N LYS A 174 3.30 -13.60 5.95
CA LYS A 174 3.15 -12.77 7.16
C LYS A 174 3.64 -11.34 6.98
N PHE A 175 4.35 -11.08 5.89
CA PHE A 175 4.99 -9.79 5.66
C PHE A 175 4.96 -9.47 4.18
N VAL A 176 4.51 -8.26 3.84
CA VAL A 176 4.68 -7.66 2.52
C VAL A 176 5.13 -6.21 2.70
N SER A 177 6.15 -5.79 1.96
CA SER A 177 6.65 -4.41 1.96
C SER A 177 7.36 -4.09 0.64
N THR A 178 7.86 -2.87 0.47
CA THR A 178 8.72 -2.45 -0.65
C THR A 178 10.14 -2.20 -0.14
N LEU A 179 11.11 -1.88 -1.00
CA LEU A 179 12.45 -1.45 -0.54
C LEU A 179 12.47 -0.06 0.11
N ASP A 180 11.37 0.70 0.09
CA ASP A 180 11.34 2.07 0.60
C ASP A 180 11.64 2.11 2.12
N TYR A 181 11.38 1.03 2.86
CA TYR A 181 11.78 0.93 4.27
C TYR A 181 13.32 0.99 4.49
N LEU A 182 14.13 0.67 3.46
CA LEU A 182 15.59 0.80 3.51
C LEU A 182 16.07 2.26 3.42
N GLU A 183 15.20 3.21 3.05
CA GLU A 183 15.55 4.63 3.06
C GLU A 183 15.96 5.09 4.47
N ASN A 184 15.33 4.52 5.50
CA ASN A 184 15.68 4.75 6.92
C ASN A 184 17.08 4.22 7.29
N LYS A 185 17.67 3.37 6.43
CA LYS A 185 19.05 2.88 6.54
C LYS A 185 20.02 3.64 5.62
N GLY A 186 19.56 4.75 5.01
CA GLY A 186 20.37 5.57 4.10
C GLY A 186 20.54 4.96 2.70
N ILE A 187 19.74 3.93 2.36
CA ILE A 187 19.76 3.34 1.02
C ILE A 187 18.62 3.95 0.22
N LYS A 188 18.97 4.96 -0.58
CA LYS A 188 18.07 5.65 -1.50
C LYS A 188 18.48 5.36 -2.95
N ASP A 189 17.56 5.54 -3.87
CA ASP A 189 17.79 5.46 -5.32
C ASP A 189 18.49 4.17 -5.79
N VAL A 190 18.06 3.02 -5.23
CA VAL A 190 18.63 1.70 -5.54
C VAL A 190 18.79 1.51 -7.04
N LYS A 191 20.02 1.18 -7.46
CA LYS A 191 20.36 0.87 -8.85
C LYS A 191 20.55 -0.62 -9.06
N GLN A 192 20.50 -1.05 -10.32
CA GLN A 192 20.66 -2.47 -10.67
C GLN A 192 21.99 -3.05 -10.18
N LYS A 193 23.06 -2.25 -10.19
CA LYS A 193 24.39 -2.63 -9.66
C LYS A 193 24.45 -2.76 -8.14
N ASP A 194 23.46 -2.29 -7.39
CA ASP A 194 23.49 -2.25 -5.91
C ASP A 194 23.05 -3.57 -5.25
N GLN A 195 23.00 -4.67 -6.00
CA GLN A 195 22.47 -5.95 -5.53
C GLN A 195 23.10 -6.43 -4.22
N GLU A 196 24.43 -6.37 -4.10
CA GLU A 196 25.13 -6.81 -2.89
C GLU A 196 24.84 -5.88 -1.69
N LYS A 197 24.81 -4.57 -1.93
CA LYS A 197 24.48 -3.57 -0.93
C LYS A 197 23.06 -3.78 -0.39
N VAL A 198 22.08 -4.00 -1.27
CA VAL A 198 20.69 -4.27 -0.88
C VAL A 198 20.61 -5.60 -0.12
N LEU A 199 21.25 -6.67 -0.61
CA LEU A 199 21.22 -7.97 0.05
C LEU A 199 21.77 -7.89 1.48
N ASN A 200 22.88 -7.18 1.69
CA ASN A 200 23.47 -7.04 3.03
C ASN A 200 22.56 -6.25 3.97
N ALA A 201 22.01 -5.13 3.50
CA ALA A 201 21.08 -4.34 4.31
C ALA A 201 19.81 -5.11 4.66
N MET A 202 19.30 -5.94 3.75
CA MET A 202 18.17 -6.80 4.03
C MET A 202 18.52 -7.92 5.01
N LYS A 203 19.73 -8.50 4.93
CA LYS A 203 20.20 -9.49 5.91
C LYS A 203 20.31 -8.91 7.31
N ASP A 204 20.67 -7.64 7.44
CA ASP A 204 20.72 -6.95 8.73
C ASP A 204 19.32 -6.81 9.36
N VAL A 205 18.25 -6.75 8.55
CA VAL A 205 16.87 -6.57 9.03
C VAL A 205 16.14 -7.89 9.19
N PHE A 206 16.25 -8.79 8.22
CA PHE A 206 15.46 -10.02 8.13
C PHE A 206 16.27 -11.29 8.43
N GLY A 207 17.58 -11.16 8.70
CA GLY A 207 18.49 -12.28 8.91
C GLY A 207 18.96 -12.92 7.60
N THR A 208 19.62 -14.07 7.73
CA THR A 208 20.33 -14.71 6.60
C THR A 208 19.42 -15.46 5.63
N ASN A 209 18.17 -15.75 6.01
CA ASN A 209 17.24 -16.53 5.20
C ASN A 209 16.47 -15.65 4.22
N ILE A 210 17.20 -14.95 3.36
CA ILE A 210 16.64 -14.04 2.37
C ILE A 210 17.19 -14.31 0.97
N SER A 211 16.26 -14.38 0.02
CA SER A 211 16.56 -14.46 -1.42
C SER A 211 16.30 -13.10 -2.07
N LEU A 212 17.28 -12.58 -2.79
CA LEU A 212 17.14 -11.35 -3.58
C LEU A 212 17.09 -11.69 -5.07
N LYS A 213 16.07 -11.20 -5.77
CA LYS A 213 15.90 -11.34 -7.22
C LYS A 213 15.88 -9.96 -7.85
N PHE A 214 16.92 -9.65 -8.60
CA PHE A 214 16.97 -8.48 -9.47
C PHE A 214 16.60 -8.92 -10.88
N MET A 215 15.75 -8.17 -11.54
CA MET A 215 15.33 -8.42 -12.91
C MET A 215 15.03 -7.11 -13.65
N THR A 216 15.10 -7.14 -14.97
CA THR A 216 14.63 -6.01 -15.80
C THR A 216 13.15 -6.14 -16.12
N VAL A 217 12.52 -5.05 -16.59
CA VAL A 217 11.14 -5.08 -17.12
C VAL A 217 11.02 -6.10 -18.26
N ASP A 218 11.99 -6.16 -19.18
CA ASP A 218 11.98 -7.12 -20.29
C ASP A 218 11.98 -8.60 -19.82
N GLU A 219 12.74 -8.88 -18.75
CA GLU A 219 12.77 -10.23 -18.16
C GLU A 219 11.46 -10.59 -17.48
N LEU A 220 10.79 -9.62 -16.87
CA LEU A 220 9.44 -9.81 -16.33
C LEU A 220 8.48 -10.15 -17.48
N GLU A 221 8.46 -9.36 -18.55
CA GLU A 221 7.50 -9.56 -19.63
C GLU A 221 7.61 -10.95 -20.26
N THR A 222 8.84 -11.41 -20.44
CA THR A 222 9.14 -12.72 -21.03
C THR A 222 8.78 -13.90 -20.13
N LYS A 223 8.97 -13.78 -18.80
CA LYS A 223 8.77 -14.87 -17.83
C LYS A 223 7.38 -14.94 -17.21
N VAL A 224 6.61 -13.85 -17.24
CA VAL A 224 5.35 -13.72 -16.49
C VAL A 224 4.12 -13.80 -17.38
N PHE A 225 4.18 -13.26 -18.60
CA PHE A 225 3.02 -13.14 -19.49
C PHE A 225 2.99 -14.16 -20.64
N ASN A 226 4.07 -14.91 -20.86
CA ASN A 226 4.16 -15.95 -21.89
C ASN A 226 4.11 -17.38 -21.32
N ALA A 227 3.71 -17.54 -20.06
CA ALA A 227 3.51 -18.82 -19.36
C ALA A 227 2.05 -18.93 -18.91
#